data_AF-A0A653HG09-F1
#
_entry.id   AF-A0A653HG09-F1
#
_cell.length_a   1.000
_cell.length_b   1.000
_cell.length_c   1.000
_cell.angle_alpha   90.00
_cell.angle_beta   90.00
_cell.angle_gamma   90.00
#
_symmetry.space_group_name_H-M   'P 1'
#
loop_
_entity.id
_entity.type
_entity.pdbx_description
1 polymer ?
#
loop_
_entity_poly.entity_id
_entity_poly.type
_entity_poly.pdbx_seq_one_letter_code
_entity_poly.pdbx_strand_id
1 'polypeptide(L)'
;MMGEHSKVVGVDGIIPEQKEKVSTGINKQITVELVEKQKVALKTELKEREEGIYNSLPESKELLYDDLFKKLETGDEYVQKRSLENLLEMLQKNNTSEDIIPNRRCLRLLLTLFNKHVVLVLECLLSISAHRQKELIDIGLIEQLYDMITEDANQENKHTDGYIMLLANLTRYKNGVYRLLNLNEYNLHKQDNNEFLINAYLNKLLHFFFLPIAECSNKNVKDKYIYVGYILINISAVKECVPFFKRVNFLNKICTQLLVGSRLKLLVAFATNLSLHESIHDYIFDEKCVMFPYLLKSLCTQPNTASNSDIPIETPSLKPTNDSNINENISQKITVPTATKEIKQKILALICHLYKNNNTKSRLVKYGIRESIK
;
A
#
# COMPACT_ATOMS: atom_id res chain seq x y z
N MET A 1 82.20 -18.68 -15.03
CA MET A 1 83.18 -18.17 -14.04
C MET A 1 82.39 -17.85 -12.79
N MET A 2 82.35 -18.72 -11.77
CA MET A 2 83.38 -18.92 -10.71
C MET A 2 83.69 -17.59 -10.01
N GLY A 3 83.61 -17.43 -8.69
CA GLY A 3 83.36 -18.34 -7.56
C GLY A 3 82.80 -17.52 -6.38
N GLU A 4 82.09 -18.15 -5.44
CA GLU A 4 82.64 -18.76 -4.20
C GLU A 4 83.06 -17.71 -3.16
N HIS A 5 82.96 -17.90 -1.84
CA HIS A 5 82.21 -18.75 -0.91
C HIS A 5 82.71 -18.30 0.48
N SER A 6 81.84 -18.27 1.48
CA SER A 6 82.15 -18.67 2.87
C SER A 6 80.83 -18.68 3.65
N LYS A 7 80.18 -19.84 3.85
CA LYS A 7 80.48 -21.04 4.67
C LYS A 7 80.16 -20.86 6.16
N VAL A 8 79.04 -21.43 6.65
CA VAL A 8 78.80 -22.75 7.34
C VAL A 8 79.25 -22.66 8.82
N VAL A 9 78.56 -23.12 9.89
CA VAL A 9 77.96 -24.43 10.27
C VAL A 9 77.07 -24.16 11.51
N GLY A 10 75.81 -24.61 11.63
CA GLY A 10 75.30 -25.97 11.95
C GLY A 10 75.06 -26.10 13.48
N VAL A 11 74.18 -26.89 14.10
CA VAL A 11 73.52 -28.19 13.84
C VAL A 11 72.57 -28.40 15.06
N ASP A 12 71.26 -28.68 14.95
CA ASP A 12 70.50 -29.95 15.13
C ASP A 12 69.11 -29.52 15.68
N GLY A 13 67.94 -30.11 15.48
CA GLY A 13 67.49 -31.41 15.00
C GLY A 13 66.09 -31.66 15.64
N ILE A 14 65.32 -32.59 15.05
CA ILE A 14 64.10 -33.25 15.58
C ILE A 14 62.73 -32.64 15.18
N ILE A 15 62.12 -33.30 14.18
CA ILE A 15 60.66 -33.44 14.04
C ILE A 15 60.22 -34.60 14.93
N PRO A 16 59.06 -34.51 15.61
CA PRO A 16 58.15 -35.64 15.60
C PRO A 16 56.70 -35.22 15.31
N GLU A 17 56.09 -35.92 14.34
CA GLU A 17 54.64 -36.07 14.26
C GLU A 17 54.11 -36.69 15.56
N GLN A 18 53.16 -36.05 16.26
CA GLN A 18 52.13 -36.77 17.02
C GLN A 18 50.79 -36.01 17.05
N LYS A 19 49.76 -36.76 16.64
CA LYS A 19 48.31 -36.64 16.82
C LYS A 19 47.85 -35.76 17.99
N GLU A 20 46.90 -34.87 17.70
CA GLU A 20 45.76 -34.62 18.60
C GLU A 20 44.46 -34.62 17.79
N LYS A 21 43.80 -35.80 17.79
CA LYS A 21 42.35 -35.88 17.68
C LYS A 21 41.78 -35.32 18.99
N VAL A 22 40.67 -34.59 18.88
CA VAL A 22 39.56 -34.39 19.84
C VAL A 22 39.23 -32.90 19.95
N SER A 23 38.20 -32.47 19.20
CA SER A 23 37.41 -31.24 19.49
C SER A 23 36.19 -31.08 18.55
N THR A 24 36.08 -31.86 17.47
CA THR A 24 34.98 -31.71 16.50
C THR A 24 33.63 -32.30 16.94
N GLY A 25 33.60 -33.11 18.00
CA GLY A 25 32.36 -33.70 18.54
C GLY A 25 31.59 -32.75 19.47
N ILE A 26 32.29 -32.10 20.40
CA ILE A 26 31.67 -31.27 21.45
C ILE A 26 31.05 -30.00 20.83
N ASN A 27 31.74 -29.36 19.88
CA ASN A 27 31.20 -28.18 19.20
C ASN A 27 29.97 -28.49 18.33
N LYS A 28 29.89 -29.68 17.69
CA LYS A 28 28.68 -30.07 16.94
C LYS A 28 27.52 -30.38 17.87
N GLN A 29 27.77 -31.05 19.00
CA GLN A 29 26.71 -31.45 19.93
C GLN A 29 26.09 -30.25 20.65
N ILE A 30 26.92 -29.29 21.06
CA ILE A 30 26.48 -28.01 21.65
C ILE A 30 25.66 -27.19 20.63
N THR A 31 26.08 -27.18 19.35
CA THR A 31 25.35 -26.44 18.30
C THR A 31 23.99 -27.06 18.00
N VAL A 32 23.88 -28.39 18.03
CA VAL A 32 22.59 -29.11 17.83
C VAL A 32 21.65 -28.88 19.01
N GLU A 33 22.13 -28.97 20.25
CA GLU A 33 21.31 -28.68 21.44
C GLU A 33 20.83 -27.23 21.50
N LEU A 34 21.66 -26.26 21.08
CA LEU A 34 21.26 -24.86 20.99
C LEU A 34 20.17 -24.63 19.93
N VAL A 35 20.30 -25.28 18.77
CA VAL A 35 19.30 -25.20 17.70
C VAL A 35 17.99 -25.89 18.09
N GLU A 36 18.04 -27.00 18.82
CA GLU A 36 16.84 -27.67 19.34
C GLU A 36 16.17 -26.85 20.44
N LYS A 37 16.94 -26.28 21.38
CA LYS A 37 16.38 -25.36 22.40
C LYS A 37 15.77 -24.11 21.78
N GLN A 38 16.37 -23.55 20.72
CA GLN A 38 15.79 -22.44 19.96
C GLN A 38 14.52 -22.85 19.20
N LYS A 39 14.48 -24.06 18.61
CA LYS A 39 13.25 -24.59 17.96
C LYS A 39 12.13 -24.85 18.95
N VAL A 40 12.44 -25.33 20.16
CA VAL A 40 11.46 -25.52 21.23
C VAL A 40 10.98 -24.18 21.75
N ALA A 41 11.87 -23.22 22.00
CA ALA A 41 11.49 -21.85 22.41
C ALA A 41 10.61 -21.16 21.36
N LEU A 42 10.93 -21.29 20.06
CA LEU A 42 10.09 -20.77 18.97
C LEU A 42 8.72 -21.48 18.88
N LYS A 43 8.65 -22.79 19.16
CA LYS A 43 7.37 -23.51 19.23
C LYS A 43 6.55 -23.12 20.44
N THR A 44 7.20 -22.83 21.57
CA THR A 44 6.53 -22.34 22.79
C THR A 44 6.07 -20.89 22.60
N GLU A 45 6.86 -20.00 22.01
CA GLU A 45 6.43 -18.65 21.62
C GLU A 45 5.31 -18.66 20.56
N LEU A 46 5.31 -19.63 19.65
CA LEU A 46 4.21 -19.82 18.69
C LEU A 46 2.92 -20.30 19.37
N LYS A 47 3.02 -21.19 20.37
CA LYS A 47 1.88 -21.61 21.21
C LYS A 47 1.38 -20.49 22.12
N GLU A 48 2.27 -19.73 22.75
CA GLU A 48 1.92 -18.60 23.61
C GLU A 48 1.35 -17.42 22.78
N ARG A 49 1.72 -17.31 21.50
CA ARG A 49 1.05 -16.40 20.53
C ARG A 49 -0.27 -16.94 19.98
N GLU A 50 -0.52 -18.24 20.03
CA GLU A 50 -1.83 -18.84 19.72
C GLU A 50 -2.85 -18.60 20.85
N GLU A 51 -2.38 -18.39 22.09
CA GLU A 51 -3.23 -18.13 23.27
C GLU A 51 -3.33 -16.63 23.66
N GLY A 52 -2.56 -15.75 23.00
CA GLY A 52 -2.44 -14.34 23.40
C GLY A 52 -3.25 -13.34 22.57
N ILE A 53 -4.49 -13.09 23.01
CA ILE A 53 -5.28 -11.84 23.10
C ILE A 53 -6.76 -12.24 23.01
N TYR A 54 -7.30 -12.72 24.13
CA TYR A 54 -8.73 -12.91 24.32
C TYR A 54 -9.29 -11.68 25.03
N ASN A 55 -10.05 -10.86 24.31
CA ASN A 55 -11.18 -10.19 24.97
C ASN A 55 -12.22 -11.31 25.18
N SER A 56 -12.45 -11.71 26.43
CA SER A 56 -13.34 -12.83 26.75
C SER A 56 -14.75 -12.54 26.24
N LEU A 57 -15.21 -13.34 25.27
CA LEU A 57 -16.59 -13.35 24.80
C LEU A 57 -17.50 -14.01 25.85
N PRO A 58 -18.80 -13.72 25.86
CA PRO A 58 -19.77 -14.55 26.59
C PRO A 58 -19.74 -15.98 26.02
N GLU A 59 -19.62 -17.01 26.87
CA GLU A 59 -19.49 -18.44 26.50
C GLU A 59 -20.53 -18.91 25.46
N SER A 60 -21.74 -18.36 25.47
CA SER A 60 -22.82 -18.72 24.54
C SER A 60 -22.57 -18.26 23.09
N LYS A 61 -21.81 -17.18 22.88
CA LYS A 61 -21.44 -16.71 21.54
C LYS A 61 -20.28 -17.51 20.96
N GLU A 62 -19.34 -17.95 21.80
CA GLU A 62 -18.18 -18.74 21.38
C GLU A 62 -18.61 -20.11 20.80
N LEU A 63 -19.55 -20.79 21.47
CA LEU A 63 -20.13 -22.05 21.00
C LEU A 63 -20.84 -21.93 19.63
N LEU A 64 -21.49 -20.79 19.38
CA LEU A 64 -22.20 -20.55 18.12
C LEU A 64 -21.23 -20.38 16.93
N TYR A 65 -20.10 -19.70 17.14
CA TYR A 65 -19.06 -19.57 16.12
C TYR A 65 -18.39 -20.90 15.85
N ASP A 66 -18.02 -21.63 16.90
CA ASP A 66 -17.37 -22.93 16.75
C ASP A 66 -18.23 -23.91 15.96
N ASP A 67 -19.54 -23.94 16.20
CA ASP A 67 -20.47 -24.78 15.44
C ASP A 67 -20.63 -24.32 13.99
N LEU A 68 -20.60 -23.01 13.73
CA LEU A 68 -20.65 -22.46 12.37
C LEU A 68 -19.35 -22.79 11.60
N PHE A 69 -18.19 -22.69 12.24
CA PHE A 69 -16.91 -23.02 11.61
C PHE A 69 -16.72 -24.51 11.41
N LYS A 70 -17.18 -25.36 12.33
CA LYS A 70 -17.28 -26.82 12.08
C LYS A 70 -18.11 -27.14 10.83
N LYS A 71 -19.23 -26.44 10.64
CA LYS A 71 -20.07 -26.61 9.43
C LYS A 71 -19.36 -26.19 8.16
N LEU A 72 -18.55 -25.13 8.21
CA LEU A 72 -17.72 -24.70 7.07
C LEU A 72 -16.64 -25.74 6.71
N GLU A 73 -16.15 -26.52 7.67
CA GLU A 73 -15.16 -27.59 7.46
C GLU A 73 -15.74 -28.88 6.85
N THR A 74 -17.07 -29.04 6.77
CA THR A 74 -17.72 -30.30 6.36
C THR A 74 -17.48 -30.71 4.91
N GLY A 75 -16.97 -29.83 4.06
CA GLY A 75 -16.76 -30.06 2.62
C GLY A 75 -18.04 -30.00 1.77
N ASP A 76 -19.22 -30.16 2.39
CA ASP A 76 -20.52 -30.03 1.74
C ASP A 76 -20.77 -28.58 1.29
N GLU A 77 -20.98 -28.40 -0.01
CA GLU A 77 -21.09 -27.07 -0.61
C GLU A 77 -22.35 -26.31 -0.18
N TYR A 78 -23.48 -27.01 -0.01
CA TYR A 78 -24.73 -26.40 0.43
C TYR A 78 -24.62 -25.94 1.89
N VAL A 79 -24.07 -26.80 2.75
CA VAL A 79 -23.83 -26.47 4.16
C VAL A 79 -22.83 -25.33 4.29
N GLN A 80 -21.75 -25.34 3.51
CA GLN A 80 -20.77 -24.25 3.47
C GLN A 80 -21.40 -22.93 3.07
N LYS A 81 -22.14 -22.90 1.96
CA LYS A 81 -22.82 -21.69 1.47
C LYS A 81 -23.77 -21.14 2.53
N ARG A 82 -24.62 -21.98 3.11
CA ARG A 82 -25.59 -21.55 4.13
C ARG A 82 -24.90 -21.04 5.40
N SER A 83 -23.77 -21.65 5.77
CA SER A 83 -22.99 -21.21 6.92
C SER A 83 -22.29 -19.87 6.67
N LEU A 84 -21.81 -19.61 5.44
CA LEU A 84 -21.26 -18.31 5.03
C LEU A 84 -22.34 -17.21 5.01
N GLU A 85 -23.55 -17.52 4.52
CA GLU A 85 -24.69 -16.59 4.56
C GLU A 85 -25.01 -16.16 5.99
N ASN A 86 -25.09 -17.15 6.91
CA ASN A 86 -25.32 -16.88 8.33
C ASN A 86 -24.18 -16.05 8.94
N LEU A 87 -22.92 -16.39 8.64
CA LEU A 87 -21.76 -15.63 9.11
C LEU A 87 -21.81 -14.18 8.64
N LEU A 88 -22.13 -13.95 7.37
CA LEU A 88 -22.23 -12.61 6.82
C LEU A 88 -23.35 -11.80 7.49
N GLU A 89 -24.52 -12.41 7.68
CA GLU A 89 -25.64 -11.76 8.38
C GLU A 89 -25.25 -11.37 9.82
N MET A 90 -24.50 -12.24 10.50
CA MET A 90 -23.98 -11.96 11.85
C MET A 90 -22.96 -10.81 11.84
N LEU A 91 -22.04 -10.79 10.86
CA LEU A 91 -21.06 -9.71 10.69
C LEU A 91 -21.73 -8.36 10.38
N GLN A 92 -22.83 -8.36 9.62
CA GLN A 92 -23.56 -7.14 9.26
C GLN A 92 -24.44 -6.61 10.40
N LYS A 93 -25.02 -7.48 11.23
CA LYS A 93 -25.90 -7.08 12.34
C LYS A 93 -25.17 -6.49 13.53
N ASN A 94 -23.89 -6.81 13.72
CA ASN A 94 -23.13 -6.38 14.88
C ASN A 94 -22.27 -5.17 14.52
N ASN A 95 -22.78 -3.98 14.85
CA ASN A 95 -22.11 -2.71 14.62
C ASN A 95 -20.82 -2.52 15.46
N THR A 96 -20.56 -3.41 16.42
CA THR A 96 -19.34 -3.46 17.22
C THR A 96 -18.58 -4.74 16.88
N SER A 97 -17.50 -4.59 16.11
CA SER A 97 -16.61 -5.67 15.68
C SER A 97 -15.88 -6.42 16.79
N GLU A 98 -16.13 -6.09 18.06
CA GLU A 98 -15.46 -6.69 19.22
C GLU A 98 -16.20 -7.94 19.74
N ASP A 99 -17.48 -8.10 19.39
CA ASP A 99 -18.36 -9.13 19.95
C ASP A 99 -18.39 -10.45 19.15
N ILE A 100 -17.72 -10.49 18.00
CA ILE A 100 -17.88 -11.54 16.98
C ILE A 100 -16.59 -11.59 16.17
N ILE A 101 -15.65 -12.47 16.51
CA ILE A 101 -14.47 -12.61 15.68
C ILE A 101 -14.00 -14.06 15.60
N PRO A 102 -13.84 -14.59 14.38
CA PRO A 102 -13.18 -15.85 14.16
C PRO A 102 -11.73 -15.84 14.66
N ASN A 103 -11.34 -16.87 15.42
CA ASN A 103 -9.93 -17.12 15.72
C ASN A 103 -9.13 -17.29 14.40
N ARG A 104 -7.80 -17.31 14.49
CA ARG A 104 -6.90 -17.40 13.31
C ARG A 104 -7.22 -18.60 12.40
N ARG A 105 -7.64 -19.74 12.98
CA ARG A 105 -8.05 -20.94 12.22
C ARG A 105 -9.25 -20.65 11.33
N CYS A 106 -10.25 -19.96 11.87
CA CYS A 106 -11.47 -19.64 11.14
C CYS A 106 -11.24 -18.65 10.00
N LEU A 107 -10.36 -17.66 10.19
CA LEU A 107 -9.95 -16.78 9.09
C LEU A 107 -9.20 -17.53 7.98
N ARG A 108 -8.33 -18.49 8.35
CA ARG A 108 -7.68 -19.38 7.37
C ARG A 108 -8.69 -20.24 6.62
N LEU A 109 -9.73 -20.73 7.29
CA LEU A 109 -10.80 -21.48 6.63
C LEU A 109 -11.51 -20.63 5.57
N LEU A 110 -11.82 -19.36 5.87
CA LEU A 110 -12.36 -18.44 4.86
C LEU A 110 -11.43 -18.31 3.65
N LEU A 111 -10.11 -18.19 3.86
CA LEU A 111 -9.14 -18.14 2.75
C LEU A 111 -9.17 -19.40 1.90
N THR A 112 -9.28 -20.59 2.51
CA THR A 112 -9.37 -21.86 1.74
C THR A 112 -10.68 -21.98 0.95
N LEU A 113 -11.75 -21.34 1.43
CA LEU A 113 -13.06 -21.35 0.76
C LEU A 113 -13.19 -20.24 -0.30
N PHE A 114 -12.23 -19.30 -0.37
CA PHE A 114 -12.36 -18.09 -1.16
C PHE A 114 -12.61 -18.41 -2.64
N ASN A 115 -11.80 -19.28 -3.26
CA ASN A 115 -11.96 -19.64 -4.67
C ASN A 115 -13.28 -20.38 -4.95
N LYS A 116 -13.85 -21.07 -3.96
CA LYS A 116 -15.09 -21.83 -4.09
C LYS A 116 -16.33 -20.95 -3.92
N HIS A 117 -16.31 -20.06 -2.93
CA HIS A 117 -17.45 -19.23 -2.51
C HIS A 117 -17.13 -17.73 -2.60
N VAL A 118 -16.57 -17.31 -3.74
CA VAL A 118 -15.94 -16.00 -3.94
C VAL A 118 -16.76 -14.84 -3.38
N VAL A 119 -18.03 -14.71 -3.78
CA VAL A 119 -18.88 -13.57 -3.40
C VAL A 119 -19.07 -13.50 -1.88
N LEU A 120 -19.51 -14.60 -1.26
CA LEU A 120 -19.82 -14.65 0.17
C LEU A 120 -18.56 -14.48 1.03
N VAL A 121 -17.47 -15.13 0.65
CA VAL A 121 -16.19 -15.00 1.37
C VAL A 121 -15.64 -13.59 1.24
N LEU A 122 -15.70 -12.99 0.04
CA LEU A 122 -15.28 -11.61 -0.18
C LEU A 122 -16.05 -10.63 0.69
N GLU A 123 -17.39 -10.76 0.76
CA GLU A 123 -18.23 -9.91 1.61
C GLU A 123 -17.93 -10.11 3.10
N CYS A 124 -17.70 -11.35 3.55
CA CYS A 124 -17.27 -11.62 4.93
C CYS A 124 -15.92 -10.95 5.23
N LEU A 125 -14.93 -11.13 4.36
CA LEU A 125 -13.58 -10.57 4.52
C LEU A 125 -13.60 -9.04 4.48
N LEU A 126 -14.45 -8.43 3.64
CA LEU A 126 -14.65 -6.98 3.62
C LEU A 126 -15.16 -6.47 4.96
N SER A 127 -16.18 -7.11 5.53
CA SER A 127 -16.70 -6.78 6.87
C SER A 127 -15.62 -6.94 7.95
N ILE A 128 -14.87 -8.04 7.94
CA ILE A 128 -13.80 -8.30 8.92
C ILE A 128 -12.65 -7.29 8.77
N SER A 129 -12.26 -6.96 7.54
CA SER A 129 -11.14 -6.07 7.23
C SER A 129 -11.33 -4.62 7.67
N ALA A 130 -12.55 -4.21 8.03
CA ALA A 130 -12.78 -2.89 8.62
C ALA A 130 -12.14 -2.76 10.02
N HIS A 131 -11.93 -3.89 10.73
CA HIS A 131 -11.57 -3.89 12.15
C HIS A 131 -10.39 -4.81 12.51
N ARG A 132 -10.08 -5.81 11.67
CA ARG A 132 -9.07 -6.85 11.94
C ARG A 132 -8.08 -6.99 10.79
N GLN A 133 -7.51 -5.86 10.36
CA GLN A 133 -6.54 -5.85 9.26
C GLN A 133 -5.30 -6.68 9.61
N LYS A 134 -4.79 -6.57 10.84
CA LYS A 134 -3.55 -7.24 11.27
C LYS A 134 -3.66 -8.75 11.13
N GLU A 135 -4.74 -9.33 11.64
CA GLU A 135 -4.99 -10.77 11.65
C GLU A 135 -5.13 -11.32 10.23
N LEU A 136 -5.84 -10.58 9.36
CA LEU A 136 -5.97 -10.92 7.95
C LEU A 136 -4.63 -10.84 7.18
N ILE A 137 -3.79 -9.85 7.51
CA ILE A 137 -2.44 -9.75 6.94
C ILE A 137 -1.57 -10.92 7.42
N ASP A 138 -1.63 -11.27 8.71
CA ASP A 138 -0.81 -12.31 9.34
C ASP A 138 -1.15 -13.74 8.89
N ILE A 139 -2.28 -13.95 8.20
CA ILE A 139 -2.66 -15.22 7.57
C ILE A 139 -2.37 -15.27 6.06
N GLY A 140 -1.82 -14.22 5.47
CA GLY A 140 -1.42 -14.20 4.07
C GLY A 140 -2.50 -13.76 3.07
N LEU A 141 -3.49 -12.97 3.50
CA LEU A 141 -4.56 -12.52 2.61
C LEU A 141 -4.05 -11.60 1.47
N ILE A 142 -2.99 -10.80 1.71
CA ILE A 142 -2.46 -9.90 0.66
C ILE A 142 -1.85 -10.71 -0.49
N GLU A 143 -1.12 -11.76 -0.16
CA GLU A 143 -0.54 -12.71 -1.11
C GLU A 143 -1.63 -13.40 -1.93
N GLN A 144 -2.68 -13.92 -1.27
CA GLN A 144 -3.80 -14.54 -2.00
C GLN A 144 -4.52 -13.55 -2.91
N LEU A 145 -4.70 -12.29 -2.48
CA LEU A 145 -5.27 -11.24 -3.31
C LEU A 145 -4.37 -10.87 -4.49
N TYR A 146 -3.05 -10.98 -4.35
CA TYR A 146 -2.13 -10.79 -5.47
C TYR A 146 -2.38 -11.85 -6.54
N ASP A 147 -2.43 -13.11 -6.13
CA ASP A 147 -2.72 -14.22 -7.04
C ASP A 147 -4.07 -14.00 -7.73
N MET A 148 -5.15 -13.74 -6.99
CA MET A 148 -6.48 -13.52 -7.58
C MET A 148 -6.61 -12.27 -8.48
N ILE A 149 -5.77 -11.25 -8.30
CA ILE A 149 -5.76 -10.03 -9.14
C ILE A 149 -4.86 -10.21 -10.38
N THR A 150 -3.88 -11.13 -10.31
CA THR A 150 -2.92 -11.38 -11.39
C THR A 150 -3.24 -12.61 -12.23
N GLU A 151 -3.92 -13.60 -11.66
CA GLU A 151 -4.53 -14.76 -12.32
C GLU A 151 -5.69 -14.32 -13.20
N ASP A 152 -5.32 -13.73 -14.35
CA ASP A 152 -5.98 -13.77 -15.64
C ASP A 152 -5.30 -12.69 -16.49
N ALA A 153 -4.23 -13.06 -17.18
CA ALA A 153 -3.50 -12.15 -18.06
C ALA A 153 -4.37 -11.61 -19.22
N ASN A 154 -5.50 -12.26 -19.51
CA ASN A 154 -6.31 -12.02 -20.70
C ASN A 154 -7.81 -11.77 -20.44
N GLN A 155 -8.34 -11.94 -19.23
CA GLN A 155 -9.75 -11.66 -18.90
C GLN A 155 -9.87 -11.04 -17.50
N GLU A 156 -10.44 -9.86 -17.39
CA GLU A 156 -10.61 -9.26 -16.07
C GLU A 156 -11.59 -10.09 -15.21
N ASN A 157 -11.14 -10.55 -14.03
CA ASN A 157 -12.03 -11.22 -13.08
C ASN A 157 -13.17 -10.26 -12.69
N LYS A 158 -14.42 -10.74 -12.77
CA LYS A 158 -15.62 -9.95 -12.44
C LYS A 158 -15.62 -9.37 -11.02
N HIS A 159 -14.80 -9.90 -10.12
CA HIS A 159 -14.70 -9.49 -8.71
C HIS A 159 -13.45 -8.64 -8.39
N THR A 160 -12.67 -8.26 -9.41
CA THR A 160 -11.42 -7.50 -9.24
C THR A 160 -11.60 -6.23 -8.41
N ASP A 161 -12.72 -5.52 -8.59
CA ASP A 161 -13.04 -4.31 -7.82
C ASP A 161 -13.19 -4.57 -6.32
N GLY A 162 -13.86 -5.66 -5.96
CA GLY A 162 -13.99 -6.09 -4.57
C GLY A 162 -12.66 -6.56 -3.97
N TYR A 163 -11.80 -7.23 -4.73
CA TYR A 163 -10.45 -7.59 -4.27
C TYR A 163 -9.60 -6.35 -3.99
N ILE A 164 -9.63 -5.36 -4.88
CA ILE A 164 -8.93 -4.08 -4.70
C ILE A 164 -9.52 -3.31 -3.49
N MET A 165 -10.84 -3.35 -3.29
CA MET A 165 -11.48 -2.75 -2.11
C MET A 165 -11.02 -3.41 -0.80
N LEU A 166 -10.93 -4.74 -0.77
CA LEU A 166 -10.40 -5.47 0.39
C LEU A 166 -8.94 -5.10 0.64
N LEU A 167 -8.11 -5.03 -0.40
CA LEU A 167 -6.72 -4.59 -0.30
C LEU A 167 -6.60 -3.13 0.19
N ALA A 168 -7.51 -2.25 -0.23
CA ALA A 168 -7.56 -0.86 0.26
C ALA A 168 -7.83 -0.81 1.78
N ASN A 169 -8.66 -1.71 2.31
CA ASN A 169 -8.87 -1.83 3.76
C ASN A 169 -7.61 -2.34 4.48
N LEU A 170 -6.97 -3.39 3.97
CA LEU A 170 -5.76 -3.98 4.58
C LEU A 170 -4.59 -2.98 4.61
N THR A 171 -4.44 -2.16 3.57
CA THR A 171 -3.37 -1.15 3.47
C THR A 171 -3.60 0.07 4.37
N ARG A 172 -4.76 0.21 5.04
CA ARG A 172 -4.92 1.20 6.13
C ARG A 172 -4.03 0.86 7.32
N TYR A 173 -3.66 -0.41 7.47
CA TYR A 173 -2.68 -0.86 8.46
C TYR A 173 -1.27 -0.78 7.86
N LYS A 174 -0.33 -0.20 8.62
CA LYS A 174 1.04 0.06 8.16
C LYS A 174 1.76 -1.20 7.66
N ASN A 175 1.58 -2.35 8.33
CA ASN A 175 2.15 -3.61 7.87
C ASN A 175 1.54 -4.11 6.56
N GLY A 176 0.29 -3.74 6.25
CA GLY A 176 -0.34 -4.04 4.97
C GLY A 176 0.35 -3.32 3.82
N VAL A 177 0.72 -2.05 4.02
CA VAL A 177 1.56 -1.30 3.05
C VAL A 177 2.91 -1.99 2.88
N TYR A 178 3.58 -2.36 3.97
CA TYR A 178 4.89 -3.03 3.89
C TYR A 178 4.83 -4.37 3.17
N ARG A 179 3.80 -5.18 3.44
CA ARG A 179 3.58 -6.44 2.72
C ARG A 179 3.36 -6.19 1.24
N LEU A 180 2.45 -5.28 0.87
CA LEU A 180 2.22 -4.90 -0.52
C LEU A 180 3.51 -4.45 -1.23
N LEU A 181 4.33 -3.64 -0.55
CA LEU A 181 5.57 -3.10 -1.13
C LEU A 181 6.69 -4.14 -1.28
N ASN A 182 6.68 -5.19 -0.44
CA ASN A 182 7.73 -6.21 -0.36
C ASN A 182 7.45 -7.50 -1.15
N LEU A 183 6.36 -7.59 -1.92
CA LEU A 183 6.03 -8.79 -2.73
C LEU A 183 6.94 -9.01 -3.96
N ASN A 184 8.22 -8.70 -3.82
CA ASN A 184 9.24 -8.71 -4.88
C ASN A 184 9.69 -10.12 -5.30
N GLU A 185 9.10 -11.20 -4.79
CA GLU A 185 9.56 -12.57 -5.09
C GLU A 185 8.99 -13.15 -6.39
N TYR A 186 8.01 -12.51 -7.04
CA TYR A 186 7.50 -12.97 -8.34
C TYR A 186 8.06 -12.12 -9.49
N ASN A 187 9.25 -12.51 -9.94
CA ASN A 187 9.83 -12.23 -11.25
C ASN A 187 9.96 -10.76 -11.68
N LEU A 188 11.08 -10.13 -11.31
CA LEU A 188 11.68 -9.00 -12.06
C LEU A 188 12.20 -9.42 -13.46
N HIS A 189 11.87 -10.62 -13.93
CA HIS A 189 12.29 -11.17 -15.22
C HIS A 189 11.14 -11.14 -16.24
N LYS A 190 10.78 -9.93 -16.68
CA LYS A 190 10.24 -9.59 -18.01
C LYS A 190 9.81 -8.13 -17.96
N GLN A 191 10.74 -7.23 -18.21
CA GLN A 191 10.41 -5.83 -18.44
C GLN A 191 9.73 -5.71 -19.81
N ASP A 192 8.42 -5.59 -19.83
CA ASP A 192 7.75 -4.89 -20.92
C ASP A 192 8.08 -3.40 -20.79
N ASN A 193 8.30 -2.73 -21.93
CA ASN A 193 8.72 -1.32 -22.00
C ASN A 193 7.75 -0.31 -21.32
N ASN A 194 6.59 -0.77 -20.84
CA ASN A 194 5.54 0.04 -20.21
C ASN A 194 5.44 -0.10 -18.69
N GLU A 195 6.23 -0.98 -18.06
CA GLU A 195 6.16 -1.19 -16.60
C GLU A 195 7.06 -0.20 -15.84
N PHE A 196 6.55 0.36 -14.74
CA PHE A 196 7.36 1.21 -13.87
C PHE A 196 8.32 0.34 -13.04
N LEU A 197 9.50 0.86 -12.66
CA LEU A 197 10.40 0.15 -11.75
C LEU A 197 9.89 0.26 -10.30
N ILE A 198 8.73 -0.34 -10.08
CA ILE A 198 8.05 -0.58 -8.81
C ILE A 198 7.70 -2.08 -8.77
N ASN A 199 7.21 -2.60 -7.64
CA ASN A 199 6.90 -4.04 -7.59
C ASN A 199 5.73 -4.43 -8.52
N ALA A 200 5.71 -5.69 -8.93
CA ALA A 200 4.74 -6.22 -9.89
C ALA A 200 3.28 -5.99 -9.47
N TYR A 201 2.99 -6.11 -8.17
CA TYR A 201 1.63 -5.91 -7.66
C TYR A 201 1.17 -4.46 -7.84
N LEU A 202 2.01 -3.49 -7.45
CA LEU A 202 1.69 -2.07 -7.62
C LEU A 202 1.59 -1.69 -9.09
N ASN A 203 2.43 -2.25 -9.97
CA ASN A 203 2.30 -2.10 -11.42
C ASN A 203 0.93 -2.60 -11.92
N LYS A 204 0.48 -3.78 -11.48
CA LYS A 204 -0.84 -4.32 -11.86
C LYS A 204 -1.98 -3.44 -11.35
N LEU A 205 -1.91 -2.96 -10.11
CA LEU A 205 -2.92 -2.04 -9.55
C LEU A 205 -2.96 -0.72 -10.33
N LEU A 206 -1.81 -0.18 -10.69
CA LEU A 206 -1.72 1.06 -11.47
C LEU A 206 -2.19 0.88 -12.91
N HIS A 207 -1.96 -0.28 -13.51
CA HIS A 207 -2.55 -0.63 -14.80
C HIS A 207 -4.08 -0.44 -14.76
N PHE A 208 -4.76 -1.02 -13.75
CA PHE A 208 -6.20 -0.83 -13.54
C PHE A 208 -6.56 0.64 -13.30
N PHE A 209 -5.80 1.34 -12.45
CA PHE A 209 -6.05 2.74 -12.16
C PHE A 209 -5.88 3.67 -13.39
N PHE A 210 -5.12 3.27 -14.40
CA PHE A 210 -4.98 4.04 -15.63
C PHE A 210 -6.00 3.68 -16.71
N LEU A 211 -6.84 2.68 -16.49
CA LEU A 211 -7.97 2.40 -17.37
C LEU A 211 -9.02 3.52 -17.27
N PRO A 212 -9.82 3.72 -18.35
CA PRO A 212 -10.99 4.61 -18.33
C PRO A 212 -11.94 4.26 -17.19
N ILE A 213 -12.79 5.23 -16.80
CA ILE A 213 -13.85 4.98 -15.82
C ILE A 213 -14.74 3.83 -16.33
N ALA A 214 -14.89 2.81 -15.51
CA ALA A 214 -15.76 1.67 -15.74
C ALA A 214 -16.76 1.53 -14.60
N GLU A 215 -17.93 0.95 -14.89
CA GLU A 215 -18.95 0.70 -13.88
C GLU A 215 -18.46 -0.32 -12.84
N CYS A 216 -18.77 -0.04 -11.57
CA CYS A 216 -18.45 -0.91 -10.45
C CYS A 216 -19.64 -1.84 -10.17
N SER A 217 -19.36 -3.03 -9.63
CA SER A 217 -20.41 -3.92 -9.10
C SER A 217 -21.23 -3.24 -8.00
N ASN A 218 -20.59 -2.33 -7.26
CA ASN A 218 -21.24 -1.43 -6.32
C ASN A 218 -21.81 -0.21 -7.05
N LYS A 219 -23.14 -0.17 -7.20
CA LYS A 219 -23.87 0.92 -7.87
C LYS A 219 -23.64 2.31 -7.28
N ASN A 220 -23.16 2.40 -6.03
CA ASN A 220 -22.84 3.67 -5.38
C ASN A 220 -21.46 4.24 -5.79
N VAL A 221 -20.66 3.45 -6.51
CA VAL A 221 -19.30 3.82 -6.94
C VAL A 221 -19.27 3.90 -8.46
N LYS A 222 -18.95 5.08 -8.99
CA LYS A 222 -18.93 5.35 -10.43
C LYS A 222 -17.70 4.81 -11.16
N ASP A 223 -16.61 4.54 -10.42
CA ASP A 223 -15.33 4.13 -10.98
C ASP A 223 -14.86 2.86 -10.29
N LYS A 224 -14.90 1.77 -11.04
CA LYS A 224 -14.49 0.43 -10.62
C LYS A 224 -13.14 0.39 -9.91
N TYR A 225 -12.19 1.22 -10.33
CA TYR A 225 -10.81 1.20 -9.86
C TYR A 225 -10.48 2.32 -8.87
N ILE A 226 -11.51 3.01 -8.34
CA ILE A 226 -11.34 4.12 -7.40
C ILE A 226 -10.55 3.70 -6.14
N TYR A 227 -10.67 2.42 -5.74
CA TYR A 227 -9.99 1.86 -4.57
C TYR A 227 -8.47 1.78 -4.72
N VAL A 228 -7.93 1.76 -5.94
CA VAL A 228 -6.47 1.93 -6.14
C VAL A 228 -6.03 3.31 -5.67
N GLY A 229 -6.85 4.34 -5.85
CA GLY A 229 -6.57 5.68 -5.32
C GLY A 229 -6.45 5.70 -3.79
N TYR A 230 -7.26 4.92 -3.07
CA TYR A 230 -7.14 4.76 -1.62
C TYR A 230 -5.86 4.01 -1.21
N ILE A 231 -5.49 2.97 -1.95
CA ILE A 231 -4.21 2.27 -1.76
C ILE A 231 -3.03 3.25 -1.95
N LEU A 232 -3.07 4.10 -2.98
CA LEU A 232 -2.03 5.11 -3.19
C LEU A 232 -1.94 6.11 -2.02
N ILE A 233 -3.07 6.55 -1.46
CA ILE A 233 -3.10 7.41 -0.26
C ILE A 233 -2.41 6.71 0.92
N ASN A 234 -2.73 5.44 1.14
CA ASN A 234 -2.15 4.64 2.23
C ASN A 234 -0.64 4.43 2.05
N ILE A 235 -0.20 4.14 0.81
CA ILE A 235 1.21 4.03 0.46
C ILE A 235 1.93 5.36 0.69
N SER A 236 1.40 6.48 0.20
CA SER A 236 2.10 7.77 0.33
C SER A 236 2.19 8.29 1.78
N ALA A 237 1.41 7.73 2.70
CA ALA A 237 1.47 8.06 4.12
C ALA A 237 2.71 7.49 4.85
N VAL A 238 3.43 6.52 4.26
CA VAL A 238 4.63 5.92 4.89
C VAL A 238 5.91 6.40 4.21
N LYS A 239 6.98 6.64 4.98
CA LYS A 239 8.26 7.15 4.46
C LYS A 239 8.92 6.18 3.45
N GLU A 240 8.69 4.89 3.61
CA GLU A 240 9.24 3.83 2.77
C GLU A 240 8.70 3.90 1.33
N CYS A 241 7.64 4.68 1.08
CA CYS A 241 7.11 4.87 -0.27
C CYS A 241 7.99 5.77 -1.16
N VAL A 242 8.81 6.64 -0.56
CA VAL A 242 9.52 7.71 -1.27
C VAL A 242 10.33 7.18 -2.47
N PRO A 243 11.14 6.11 -2.35
CA PRO A 243 11.95 5.62 -3.47
C PRO A 243 11.14 5.31 -4.73
N PHE A 244 9.88 4.84 -4.59
CA PHE A 244 9.01 4.51 -5.72
C PHE A 244 8.58 5.76 -6.50
N PHE A 245 8.46 6.90 -5.81
CA PHE A 245 7.97 8.15 -6.39
C PHE A 245 9.07 9.12 -6.82
N LYS A 246 10.35 8.77 -6.64
CA LYS A 246 11.52 9.57 -7.08
C LYS A 246 11.73 9.53 -8.61
N ARG A 247 10.66 9.70 -9.39
CA ARG A 247 10.64 9.65 -10.86
C ARG A 247 9.57 10.58 -11.41
N VAL A 248 10.00 11.66 -12.04
CA VAL A 248 9.09 12.68 -12.58
C VAL A 248 8.10 12.10 -13.60
N ASN A 249 8.55 11.24 -14.51
CA ASN A 249 7.66 10.61 -15.50
C ASN A 249 6.56 9.75 -14.84
N PHE A 250 6.89 9.06 -13.76
CA PHE A 250 5.93 8.24 -13.02
C PHE A 250 4.93 9.10 -12.25
N LEU A 251 5.42 10.11 -11.54
CA LEU A 251 4.59 11.14 -10.89
C LEU A 251 3.62 11.77 -11.88
N ASN A 252 4.11 12.17 -13.06
CA ASN A 252 3.29 12.75 -14.12
C ASN A 252 2.20 11.78 -14.59
N LYS A 253 2.52 10.49 -14.77
CA LYS A 253 1.52 9.49 -15.14
C LYS A 253 0.41 9.40 -14.09
N ILE A 254 0.75 9.35 -12.80
CA ILE A 254 -0.25 9.38 -11.72
C ILE A 254 -1.05 10.69 -11.79
N CYS A 255 -0.39 11.83 -11.92
CA CYS A 255 -1.02 13.14 -11.97
C CYS A 255 -1.97 13.34 -13.16
N THR A 256 -1.84 12.60 -14.27
CA THR A 256 -2.86 12.61 -15.33
C THR A 256 -4.25 12.25 -14.80
N GLN A 257 -4.34 11.49 -13.72
CA GLN A 257 -5.60 11.11 -13.09
C GLN A 257 -6.24 12.23 -12.26
N LEU A 258 -5.54 13.34 -12.00
CA LEU A 258 -6.14 14.56 -11.43
C LEU A 258 -7.16 15.19 -12.37
N LEU A 259 -7.06 14.90 -13.68
CA LEU A 259 -8.00 15.35 -14.70
C LEU A 259 -9.35 14.62 -14.63
N VAL A 260 -9.41 13.50 -13.89
CA VAL A 260 -10.62 12.71 -13.70
C VAL A 260 -11.32 13.18 -12.43
N GLY A 261 -12.49 13.82 -12.58
CA GLY A 261 -13.20 14.47 -11.47
C GLY A 261 -13.51 13.57 -10.27
N SER A 262 -13.84 12.29 -10.51
CA SER A 262 -14.08 11.31 -9.43
C SER A 262 -12.80 10.95 -8.66
N ARG A 263 -11.62 11.03 -9.29
CA ARG A 263 -10.31 10.67 -8.70
C ARG A 263 -9.61 11.87 -8.06
N LEU A 264 -9.99 13.11 -8.40
CA LEU A 264 -9.36 14.35 -7.92
C LEU A 264 -9.18 14.39 -6.39
N LYS A 265 -10.25 14.11 -5.62
CA LYS A 265 -10.20 14.14 -4.14
C LYS A 265 -9.13 13.19 -3.59
N LEU A 266 -8.97 12.02 -4.20
CA LEU A 266 -8.02 11.00 -3.76
C LEU A 266 -6.60 11.41 -4.11
N LEU A 267 -6.38 11.93 -5.32
CA LEU A 267 -5.06 12.35 -5.75
C LEU A 267 -4.57 13.61 -5.03
N VAL A 268 -5.47 14.49 -4.59
CA VAL A 268 -5.11 15.59 -3.67
C VAL A 268 -4.64 15.04 -2.32
N ALA A 269 -5.32 14.05 -1.76
CA ALA A 269 -4.88 13.41 -0.52
C ALA A 269 -3.54 12.68 -0.69
N PHE A 270 -3.36 11.94 -1.79
CA PHE A 270 -2.10 11.31 -2.15
C PHE A 270 -0.96 12.31 -2.25
N ALA A 271 -1.14 13.41 -3.00
CA ALA A 271 -0.14 14.45 -3.17
C ALA A 271 0.18 15.17 -1.86
N THR A 272 -0.83 15.37 -1.00
CA THR A 272 -0.65 15.94 0.34
C THR A 272 0.27 15.06 1.16
N ASN A 273 -0.06 13.77 1.30
CA ASN A 273 0.76 12.81 2.04
C ASN A 273 2.19 12.72 1.50
N LEU A 274 2.33 12.63 0.17
CA LEU A 274 3.64 12.53 -0.46
C LEU A 274 4.49 13.76 -0.17
N SER A 275 3.90 14.96 -0.23
CA SER A 275 4.59 16.23 0.00
C SER A 275 5.07 16.45 1.44
N LEU A 276 4.59 15.64 2.41
CA LEU A 276 5.11 15.66 3.78
C LEU A 276 6.55 15.10 3.87
N HIS A 277 7.01 14.37 2.85
CA HIS A 277 8.35 13.79 2.84
C HIS A 277 9.34 14.72 2.13
N GLU A 278 10.20 15.41 2.86
CA GLU A 278 11.13 16.40 2.28
C GLU A 278 12.00 15.86 1.14
N SER A 279 12.41 14.59 1.24
CA SER A 279 13.24 13.92 0.24
C SER A 279 12.58 13.71 -1.14
N ILE A 280 11.27 13.99 -1.28
CA ILE A 280 10.57 13.97 -2.58
C ILE A 280 10.48 15.36 -3.22
N HIS A 281 10.81 16.44 -2.48
CA HIS A 281 10.56 17.81 -2.92
C HIS A 281 11.26 18.14 -4.23
N ASP A 282 12.45 17.60 -4.49
CA ASP A 282 13.17 17.78 -5.75
C ASP A 282 12.43 17.21 -6.97
N TYR A 283 11.59 16.20 -6.76
CA TYR A 283 10.85 15.53 -7.84
C TYR A 283 9.46 16.13 -8.05
N ILE A 284 8.76 16.50 -6.98
CA ILE A 284 7.42 17.11 -7.10
C ILE A 284 7.47 18.57 -7.57
N PHE A 285 8.61 19.25 -7.36
CA PHE A 285 8.88 20.61 -7.85
C PHE A 285 9.83 20.64 -9.05
N ASP A 286 10.16 19.48 -9.64
CA ASP A 286 10.89 19.44 -10.91
C ASP A 286 10.11 20.20 -11.98
N GLU A 287 10.80 20.92 -12.86
CA GLU A 287 10.18 21.77 -13.89
C GLU A 287 9.31 20.96 -14.87
N LYS A 288 9.61 19.67 -15.04
CA LYS A 288 8.83 18.75 -15.88
C LYS A 288 7.68 18.08 -15.11
N CYS A 289 7.58 18.28 -13.80
CA CYS A 289 6.54 17.68 -12.97
C CYS A 289 5.23 18.47 -13.03
N VAL A 290 4.12 17.80 -13.35
CA VAL A 290 2.81 18.45 -13.53
C VAL A 290 1.94 18.45 -12.27
N MET A 291 2.44 17.91 -11.15
CA MET A 291 1.68 17.78 -9.91
C MET A 291 1.16 19.13 -9.40
N PHE A 292 2.05 20.07 -9.09
CA PHE A 292 1.64 21.41 -8.62
C PHE A 292 0.89 22.22 -9.67
N PRO A 293 1.30 22.24 -10.95
CA PRO A 293 0.50 22.87 -12.01
C PRO A 293 -0.96 22.41 -12.01
N TYR A 294 -1.22 21.10 -11.90
CA TYR A 294 -2.60 20.58 -11.89
C TYR A 294 -3.34 20.90 -10.59
N LEU A 295 -2.68 20.77 -9.43
CA LEU A 295 -3.27 21.14 -8.14
C LEU A 295 -3.69 22.61 -8.11
N LEU A 296 -2.82 23.51 -8.56
CA LEU A 296 -3.12 24.95 -8.61
C LEU A 296 -4.22 25.26 -9.62
N LYS A 297 -4.18 24.65 -10.80
CA LYS A 297 -5.22 24.82 -11.81
C LYS A 297 -6.60 24.38 -11.32
N SER A 298 -6.68 23.38 -10.44
CA SER A 298 -7.95 22.96 -9.81
C SER A 298 -8.54 23.98 -8.83
N LEU A 299 -7.73 24.92 -8.32
CA LEU A 299 -8.19 26.03 -7.47
C LEU A 299 -8.89 27.12 -8.29
N CYS A 300 -8.41 27.36 -9.52
CA CYS A 300 -8.96 28.34 -10.44
C CYS A 300 -10.37 27.93 -10.85
N THR A 301 -11.35 28.79 -10.60
CA THR A 301 -12.64 28.69 -11.27
C THR A 301 -12.43 29.03 -12.73
N GLN A 302 -12.76 28.13 -13.66
CA GLN A 302 -12.96 28.58 -15.03
C GLN A 302 -14.04 29.68 -15.01
N PRO A 303 -13.84 30.82 -15.68
CA PRO A 303 -14.91 31.77 -15.89
C PRO A 303 -15.92 31.08 -16.82
N ASN A 304 -16.91 30.40 -16.24
CA ASN A 304 -18.09 30.04 -16.99
C ASN A 304 -18.79 31.35 -17.34
N THR A 305 -18.86 31.59 -18.64
CA THR A 305 -19.90 32.38 -19.26
C THR A 305 -21.26 32.10 -18.60
N ALA A 306 -21.93 33.19 -18.21
CA ALA A 306 -23.33 33.34 -17.83
C ALA A 306 -23.72 33.29 -16.33
N SER A 307 -24.05 34.52 -15.87
CA SER A 307 -25.20 34.96 -15.07
C SER A 307 -25.26 34.72 -13.55
N ASN A 308 -25.08 35.87 -12.87
CA ASN A 308 -25.93 36.47 -11.83
C ASN A 308 -25.98 35.92 -10.39
N SER A 309 -25.91 36.93 -9.50
CA SER A 309 -26.22 37.00 -8.07
C SER A 309 -25.28 36.33 -7.05
N ASP A 310 -24.48 37.21 -6.44
CA ASP A 310 -24.30 37.41 -4.99
C ASP A 310 -23.67 36.30 -4.14
N ILE A 311 -22.35 36.46 -3.91
CA ILE A 311 -21.72 36.85 -2.62
C ILE A 311 -20.19 36.72 -2.84
N PRO A 312 -19.36 37.76 -2.61
CA PRO A 312 -17.93 37.64 -2.81
C PRO A 312 -17.31 36.88 -1.64
N ILE A 313 -16.99 35.60 -1.84
CA ILE A 313 -15.95 34.95 -1.03
C ILE A 313 -14.63 35.52 -1.54
N GLU A 314 -14.00 36.39 -0.75
CA GLU A 314 -12.65 36.87 -1.01
C GLU A 314 -11.72 35.67 -1.19
N THR A 315 -11.41 35.38 -2.44
CA THR A 315 -10.38 34.45 -2.85
C THR A 315 -9.05 35.18 -2.66
N PRO A 316 -7.98 34.53 -2.15
CA PRO A 316 -6.66 35.15 -2.16
C PRO A 316 -6.35 35.52 -3.61
N SER A 317 -6.25 36.81 -3.86
CA SER A 317 -5.98 37.41 -5.15
C SER A 317 -4.61 36.92 -5.65
N LEU A 318 -4.62 35.88 -6.48
CA LEU A 318 -3.54 35.54 -7.40
C LEU A 318 -3.61 36.55 -8.54
N LYS A 319 -3.14 37.78 -8.32
CA LYS A 319 -2.94 38.74 -9.41
C LYS A 319 -1.90 38.14 -10.37
N PRO A 320 -2.23 37.94 -11.66
CA PRO A 320 -1.22 37.59 -12.66
C PRO A 320 -0.25 38.77 -12.72
N THR A 321 1.00 38.50 -12.35
CA THR A 321 2.10 39.44 -12.60
C THR A 321 2.71 39.07 -13.95
N ASN A 322 3.13 40.08 -14.70
CA ASN A 322 3.59 40.02 -16.10
C ASN A 322 4.90 39.21 -16.33
N ASP A 323 5.20 38.21 -15.49
CA ASP A 323 6.29 37.27 -15.72
C ASP A 323 5.77 36.12 -16.61
N SER A 324 5.95 36.31 -17.92
CA SER A 324 5.37 35.54 -19.03
C SER A 324 5.71 34.05 -19.10
N ASN A 325 6.51 33.49 -18.19
CA ASN A 325 6.99 32.11 -18.33
C ASN A 325 6.15 31.05 -17.59
N ILE A 326 5.39 31.42 -16.56
CA ILE A 326 4.65 30.44 -15.73
C ILE A 326 3.24 30.20 -16.28
N ASN A 327 2.64 31.24 -16.87
CA ASN A 327 1.32 31.14 -17.47
C ASN A 327 1.30 30.24 -18.69
N GLU A 328 2.37 30.08 -19.46
CA GLU A 328 2.37 29.20 -20.64
C GLU A 328 2.24 27.71 -20.30
N ASN A 329 2.87 27.24 -19.21
CA ASN A 329 2.77 25.84 -18.78
C ASN A 329 1.42 25.51 -18.11
N ILE A 330 0.77 26.48 -17.46
CA ILE A 330 -0.59 26.34 -16.91
C ILE A 330 -1.65 26.54 -18.03
N SER A 331 -1.31 27.28 -19.10
CA SER A 331 -2.16 27.60 -20.25
C SER A 331 -2.22 26.53 -21.33
N GLN A 332 -1.54 25.38 -21.18
CA GLN A 332 -1.88 24.24 -22.02
C GLN A 332 -3.37 23.94 -21.86
N LYS A 333 -4.06 23.70 -23.00
CA LYS A 333 -5.52 23.46 -23.15
C LYS A 333 -6.03 22.19 -22.44
N ILE A 334 -5.51 21.88 -21.26
CA ILE A 334 -5.89 20.76 -20.42
C ILE A 334 -6.92 21.28 -19.42
N THR A 335 -8.17 20.90 -19.57
CA THR A 335 -9.24 21.22 -18.61
C THR A 335 -9.06 20.36 -17.36
N VAL A 336 -8.74 20.99 -16.24
CA VAL A 336 -8.72 20.34 -14.92
C VAL A 336 -10.08 20.55 -14.27
N PRO A 337 -10.70 19.53 -13.66
CA PRO A 337 -11.95 19.70 -12.93
C PRO A 337 -11.82 20.74 -11.82
N THR A 338 -12.79 21.66 -11.72
CA THR A 338 -12.84 22.63 -10.63
C THR A 338 -13.06 21.90 -9.31
N ALA A 339 -12.16 22.13 -8.34
CA ALA A 339 -12.24 21.51 -7.03
C ALA A 339 -13.46 22.01 -6.23
N THR A 340 -14.09 21.12 -5.44
CA THR A 340 -15.09 21.52 -4.45
C THR A 340 -14.45 22.35 -3.33
N LYS A 341 -15.24 23.08 -2.55
CA LYS A 341 -14.75 23.89 -1.41
C LYS A 341 -13.83 23.11 -0.47
N GLU A 342 -14.21 21.89 -0.11
CA GLU A 342 -13.42 20.98 0.74
C GLU A 342 -12.06 20.62 0.11
N ILE A 343 -12.05 20.32 -1.19
CA ILE A 343 -10.82 19.96 -1.91
C ILE A 343 -9.91 21.19 -2.01
N LYS A 344 -10.46 22.37 -2.31
CA LYS A 344 -9.70 23.63 -2.34
C LYS A 344 -9.03 23.90 -0.98
N GLN A 345 -9.76 23.72 0.12
CA GLN A 345 -9.21 23.88 1.47
C GLN A 345 -8.04 22.93 1.73
N LYS A 346 -8.11 21.67 1.28
CA LYS A 346 -7.00 20.71 1.42
C LYS A 346 -5.76 21.12 0.62
N ILE A 347 -5.95 21.59 -0.62
CA ILE A 347 -4.85 22.08 -1.46
C ILE A 347 -4.21 23.33 -0.82
N LEU A 348 -5.02 24.27 -0.34
CA LEU A 348 -4.53 25.45 0.36
C LEU A 348 -3.75 25.08 1.62
N ALA A 349 -4.26 24.15 2.43
CA ALA A 349 -3.57 23.66 3.63
C ALA A 349 -2.20 23.03 3.30
N LEU A 350 -2.12 22.25 2.21
CA LEU A 350 -0.87 21.72 1.68
C LEU A 350 0.11 22.84 1.30
N ILE A 351 -0.35 23.84 0.55
CA ILE A 351 0.46 24.99 0.16
C ILE A 351 0.97 25.73 1.40
N CYS A 352 0.10 26.02 2.38
CA CYS A 352 0.48 26.67 3.64
C CYS A 352 1.55 25.87 4.39
N HIS A 353 1.40 24.54 4.45
CA HIS A 353 2.37 23.68 5.11
C HIS A 353 3.75 23.77 4.43
N LEU A 354 3.79 23.65 3.10
CA LEU A 354 5.02 23.74 2.33
C LEU A 354 5.64 25.14 2.34
N TYR A 355 4.83 26.19 2.51
CA TYR A 355 5.34 27.56 2.58
C TYR A 355 6.13 27.86 3.87
N LYS A 356 6.01 27.01 4.91
CA LYS A 356 6.76 27.15 6.18
C LYS A 356 8.25 26.84 6.04
N ASN A 357 8.65 26.03 5.07
CA ASN A 357 10.04 25.68 4.82
C ASN A 357 10.61 26.60 3.72
N ASN A 358 11.75 27.25 3.98
CA ASN A 358 12.36 28.23 3.08
C ASN A 358 12.71 27.65 1.69
N ASN A 359 13.11 26.39 1.62
CA ASN A 359 13.44 25.73 0.35
C ASN A 359 12.20 25.60 -0.53
N THR A 360 11.13 25.01 0.01
CA THR A 360 9.85 24.84 -0.69
C THR A 360 9.12 26.16 -0.94
N LYS A 361 9.26 27.16 -0.04
CA LYS A 361 8.78 28.53 -0.24
C LYS A 361 9.34 29.12 -1.53
N SER A 362 10.66 29.05 -1.73
CA SER A 362 11.30 29.58 -2.94
C SER A 362 10.77 28.93 -4.23
N ARG A 363 10.44 27.62 -4.18
CA ARG A 363 9.87 26.86 -5.30
C ARG A 363 8.41 27.23 -5.55
N LEU A 364 7.60 27.39 -4.50
CA LEU A 364 6.20 27.82 -4.62
C LEU A 364 6.07 29.24 -5.20
N VAL A 365 6.99 30.15 -4.86
CA VAL A 365 7.05 31.49 -5.45
C VAL A 365 7.23 31.43 -6.98
N LYS A 366 7.96 30.44 -7.51
CA LYS A 366 8.07 30.21 -8.96
C LYS A 366 6.76 29.80 -9.63
N TYR A 367 5.72 29.43 -8.87
CA TYR A 367 4.37 29.19 -9.40
C TYR A 367 3.45 30.40 -9.23
N GLY A 368 4.00 31.58 -8.87
CA GLY A 368 3.22 32.80 -8.62
C GLY A 368 2.50 32.82 -7.26
N ILE A 369 2.77 31.86 -6.38
CA ILE A 369 2.20 31.81 -5.02
C ILE A 369 2.98 32.79 -4.14
N ARG A 370 2.44 34.00 -3.97
CA ARG A 370 3.00 35.03 -3.08
C ARG A 370 2.37 34.95 -1.69
N GLU A 371 2.98 35.66 -0.75
CA GLU A 371 2.71 35.70 0.71
C GLU A 371 1.31 36.21 1.11
N SER A 372 0.35 36.28 0.17
CA SER A 372 -1.05 36.64 0.41
C SER A 372 -1.90 35.51 1.01
N ILE A 373 -1.29 34.38 1.35
CA ILE A 373 -1.91 33.32 2.13
C ILE A 373 -1.71 33.65 3.61
N LYS A 374 -2.58 34.51 4.15
CA LYS A 374 -2.73 34.74 5.60
C LYS A 374 -3.83 33.88 6.17
#